data_AF-A0A2R6LWP6-F1
#
_entry.id   AF-A0A2R6LWP6-F1
#
_cell.length_a   1.000
_cell.length_b   1.000
_cell.length_c   1.000
_cell.angle_alpha   90.00
_cell.angle_beta   90.00
_cell.angle_gamma   90.00
#
_symmetry.space_group_name_H-M   'P 1'
#
loop_
_entity.id
_entity.type
_entity.pdbx_description
1 polymer ?
#
loop_
_entity_poly.entity_id
_entity_poly.type
_entity_poly.pdbx_seq_one_letter_code
_entity_poly.pdbx_strand_id
1 'polypeptide(L)'
;MSDADETDAGGGADADGGSDASDPATDWSLPDELPAVREALISWYEADHRSFPWRETDDPYEILVSEIMSQQTQLGRVVEAWEAFLDNWPTPEALAEADRADVVGFWTDH
;
A
#
# COMPACT_ATOMS: atom_id res chain seq x y z
N MET A 1 -58.10 -53.92 16.61
CA MET A 1 -57.43 -53.09 17.62
C MET A 1 -56.74 -52.00 16.83
N SER A 2 -57.48 -50.92 16.53
CA SER A 2 -57.49 -49.66 17.31
C SER A 2 -56.37 -48.77 16.76
N ASP A 3 -56.54 -47.53 16.34
CA ASP A 3 -57.66 -46.60 16.16
C ASP A 3 -57.12 -45.46 15.25
N ALA A 4 -58.05 -44.70 14.63
CA ALA A 4 -58.02 -43.28 14.22
C ALA A 4 -56.73 -42.62 13.64
N ASP A 5 -56.76 -41.98 12.47
CA ASP A 5 -57.46 -40.73 12.07
C ASP A 5 -56.61 -39.46 12.28
N GLU A 6 -56.79 -38.56 11.32
CA GLU A 6 -56.52 -37.13 11.29
C GLU A 6 -55.15 -36.53 10.91
N THR A 7 -55.32 -35.54 10.05
CA THR A 7 -54.45 -34.70 9.23
C THR A 7 -53.79 -33.54 9.98
N ASP A 8 -52.73 -32.94 9.45
CA ASP A 8 -52.73 -31.49 9.16
C ASP A 8 -51.56 -31.05 8.26
N ALA A 9 -51.83 -30.03 7.43
CA ALA A 9 -50.90 -29.34 6.56
C ALA A 9 -50.30 -28.10 7.24
N GLY A 10 -49.11 -27.68 6.82
CA GLY A 10 -48.47 -26.41 7.19
C GLY A 10 -46.96 -26.62 7.28
N GLY A 11 -46.13 -26.00 6.45
CA GLY A 11 -46.00 -24.56 6.29
C GLY A 11 -44.83 -24.11 7.16
N GLY A 12 -43.67 -23.88 6.56
CA GLY A 12 -42.46 -23.48 7.27
C GLY A 12 -41.24 -23.52 6.36
N ALA A 13 -41.15 -22.52 5.49
CA ALA A 13 -39.88 -22.19 4.86
C ALA A 13 -39.02 -21.52 5.93
N ASP A 14 -37.95 -22.16 6.37
CA ASP A 14 -36.84 -21.50 7.05
C ASP A 14 -35.56 -22.20 6.59
N ALA A 15 -35.03 -21.69 5.48
CA ALA A 15 -33.63 -21.85 5.15
C ALA A 15 -32.87 -20.91 6.10
N ASP A 16 -32.47 -21.40 7.27
CA ASP A 16 -31.57 -20.67 8.15
C ASP A 16 -30.49 -21.62 8.69
N GLY A 17 -29.28 -21.11 8.80
CA GLY A 17 -28.13 -21.85 9.30
C GLY A 17 -27.09 -22.23 8.26
N GLY A 18 -26.93 -21.44 7.19
CA GLY A 18 -25.63 -21.34 6.54
C GLY A 18 -24.64 -20.72 7.52
N SER A 19 -24.06 -21.55 8.39
CA SER A 19 -22.96 -21.21 9.27
C SER A 19 -21.80 -20.75 8.40
N ASP A 20 -21.72 -19.44 8.16
CA ASP A 20 -20.49 -18.76 7.77
C ASP A 20 -19.54 -18.83 8.97
N ALA A 21 -18.99 -20.03 9.17
CA ALA A 21 -17.84 -20.21 10.02
C ALA A 21 -16.69 -19.57 9.26
N SER A 22 -16.60 -18.25 9.37
CA SER A 22 -15.43 -17.49 8.94
C SER A 22 -14.22 -18.16 9.57
N ASP A 23 -13.30 -18.60 8.73
CA ASP A 23 -12.07 -19.25 9.15
C ASP A 23 -11.35 -18.32 10.16
N PRO A 24 -11.12 -18.73 11.42
CA PRO A 24 -10.49 -17.87 12.42
C PRO A 24 -9.06 -17.47 12.04
N ALA A 25 -8.49 -18.07 10.98
CA ALA A 25 -7.21 -17.66 10.42
C ALA A 25 -7.28 -16.37 9.57
N THR A 26 -8.47 -15.84 9.25
CA THR A 26 -8.62 -14.75 8.28
C THR A 26 -9.64 -13.71 8.74
N ASP A 27 -9.52 -13.24 9.98
CA ASP A 27 -10.17 -11.99 10.39
C ASP A 27 -9.28 -10.81 10.01
N TRP A 28 -9.58 -10.17 8.87
CA TRP A 28 -8.94 -8.92 8.43
C TRP A 28 -9.63 -7.67 9.00
N SER A 29 -10.48 -7.81 10.03
CA SER A 29 -11.08 -6.65 10.68
C SER A 29 -10.00 -5.77 11.30
N LEU A 30 -10.18 -4.46 11.14
CA LEU A 30 -9.28 -3.49 11.74
C LEU A 30 -9.62 -3.40 13.23
N PRO A 31 -8.62 -3.36 14.13
CA PRO A 31 -8.88 -3.21 15.55
C PRO A 31 -9.68 -1.93 15.83
N ASP A 32 -10.52 -1.95 16.87
CA ASP A 32 -11.23 -0.76 17.36
C ASP A 32 -10.27 0.41 17.70
N GLU A 33 -9.01 0.08 17.99
CA GLU A 33 -7.94 1.04 18.31
C GLU A 33 -7.31 1.71 17.07
N LEU A 34 -7.74 1.37 15.84
CA LEU A 34 -7.15 1.92 14.60
C LEU A 34 -7.06 3.45 14.58
N PRO A 35 -8.08 4.24 15.00
CA PRO A 35 -7.97 5.69 15.03
C PRO A 35 -6.86 6.17 15.98
N ALA A 36 -6.71 5.53 17.14
CA ALA A 36 -5.69 5.88 18.12
C ALA A 36 -4.28 5.54 17.61
N VAL A 37 -4.12 4.37 16.96
CA VAL A 37 -2.85 3.98 16.33
C VAL A 37 -2.46 4.94 15.21
N ARG A 38 -3.41 5.32 14.34
CA ARG A 38 -3.18 6.29 13.26
C ARG A 38 -2.71 7.64 13.81
N GLU A 39 -3.42 8.17 14.81
CA GLU A 39 -3.08 9.45 15.43
C GLU A 39 -1.68 9.42 16.05
N ALA A 40 -1.36 8.36 16.80
CA ALA A 40 -0.04 8.20 17.41
C ALA A 40 1.08 8.11 16.37
N LEU A 41 0.86 7.39 15.26
CA LEU A 41 1.82 7.27 14.17
C LEU A 41 2.07 8.60 13.46
N ILE A 42 1.00 9.36 13.16
CA ILE A 42 1.11 10.68 12.53
C ILE A 42 1.84 11.63 13.48
N SER A 43 1.41 11.72 14.74
CA SER A 43 2.05 12.59 15.75
C SER A 43 3.54 12.28 15.92
N TRP A 44 3.92 11.00 15.95
CA TRP A 44 5.33 10.59 16.02
C TRP A 44 6.10 10.98 14.76
N TYR A 45 5.52 10.80 13.57
CA TYR A 45 6.15 11.16 12.31
C TYR A 45 6.37 12.68 12.22
N GLU A 46 5.37 13.49 12.56
CA GLU A 46 5.46 14.95 12.55
C GLU A 46 6.51 15.49 13.53
N ALA A 47 6.78 14.79 14.63
CA ALA A 47 7.70 15.26 15.66
C ALA A 47 9.19 15.24 15.25
N ASP A 48 9.66 14.20 14.54
CA ASP A 48 11.10 14.00 14.28
C ASP A 48 11.40 13.08 13.07
N HIS A 49 10.57 13.11 12.02
CA HIS A 49 10.91 12.35 10.82
C HIS A 49 12.19 12.90 10.16
N ARG A 50 12.98 11.98 9.59
CA ARG A 50 14.15 12.36 8.78
C ARG A 50 13.70 13.14 7.55
N SER A 51 14.36 14.27 7.28
CA SER A 51 14.18 15.04 6.06
C SER A 51 14.89 14.36 4.89
N PHE A 52 14.19 14.23 3.75
CA PHE A 52 14.77 13.82 2.48
C PHE A 52 14.16 14.70 1.38
N PRO A 53 14.91 15.07 0.32
CA PRO A 53 14.42 16.02 -0.69
C PRO A 53 13.07 15.64 -1.32
N TRP A 54 12.88 14.36 -1.62
CA TRP A 54 11.64 13.82 -2.19
C TRP A 54 10.43 13.83 -1.23
N ARG A 55 10.60 14.22 0.04
CA ARG A 55 9.49 14.45 0.99
C ARG A 55 9.03 15.91 1.01
N GLU A 56 9.79 16.80 0.39
CA GLU A 56 9.53 18.24 0.34
C GLU A 56 8.94 18.68 -1.02
N THR A 57 8.54 17.71 -1.86
CA THR A 57 7.99 17.90 -3.20
C THR A 57 6.69 17.12 -3.35
N ASP A 58 5.76 17.67 -4.13
CA ASP A 58 4.52 17.00 -4.56
C ASP A 58 4.61 16.54 -6.03
N ASP A 59 5.78 16.67 -6.67
CA ASP A 59 5.97 16.27 -8.07
C ASP A 59 5.95 14.73 -8.18
N PRO A 60 5.00 14.14 -8.94
CA PRO A 60 4.87 12.69 -9.04
C PRO A 60 6.07 12.01 -9.73
N TYR A 61 6.78 12.71 -10.62
CA TYR A 61 7.97 12.18 -11.28
C TYR A 61 9.15 12.14 -10.31
N GLU A 62 9.40 13.23 -9.60
CA GLU A 62 10.45 13.29 -8.58
C GLU A 62 10.27 12.23 -7.49
N ILE A 63 9.02 12.06 -7.02
CA ILE A 63 8.64 11.02 -6.07
C ILE A 63 8.90 9.63 -6.66
N LEU A 64 8.44 9.35 -7.89
CA LEU A 64 8.65 8.06 -8.55
C LEU A 64 10.14 7.69 -8.68
N VAL A 65 10.98 8.65 -9.08
CA VAL A 65 12.43 8.45 -9.20
C VAL A 65 13.01 8.07 -7.84
N SER A 66 12.63 8.79 -6.78
CA SER A 66 13.10 8.49 -5.41
C SER A 66 12.72 7.09 -4.95
N GLU A 67 11.51 6.63 -5.27
CA GLU A 67 11.00 5.31 -4.90
C GLU A 67 11.77 4.19 -5.64
N ILE A 68 12.08 4.38 -6.92
CA ILE A 68 12.86 3.41 -7.71
C ILE A 68 14.30 3.32 -7.18
N MET A 69 14.95 4.45 -6.91
CA MET A 69 16.32 4.48 -6.39
C MET A 69 16.45 3.90 -4.98
N SER A 70 15.41 4.08 -4.17
CA SER A 70 15.37 3.60 -2.78
C SER A 70 15.16 2.09 -2.65
N GLN A 71 14.93 1.38 -3.77
CA GLN A 71 14.83 -0.07 -3.75
C GLN A 71 16.20 -0.70 -3.45
N GLN A 72 16.24 -1.57 -2.43
CA GLN A 72 17.43 -2.36 -2.07
C GLN A 72 18.67 -1.51 -1.68
N THR A 73 18.53 -0.20 -1.45
CA THR A 73 19.61 0.71 -1.02
C THR A 73 19.21 1.47 0.25
N GLN A 74 20.16 2.19 0.86
CA GLN A 74 19.89 3.04 2.03
C GLN A 74 19.52 4.45 1.56
N LEU A 75 18.41 5.01 2.07
CA LEU A 75 17.90 6.34 1.69
C LEU A 75 18.97 7.44 1.69
N GLY A 76 19.88 7.45 2.67
CA GLY A 76 20.93 8.47 2.74
C GLY A 76 21.90 8.46 1.54
N ARG A 77 22.09 7.33 0.86
CA ARG A 77 22.92 7.23 -0.36
C ARG A 77 22.19 7.69 -1.61
N VAL A 78 20.85 7.68 -1.58
CA VAL A 78 20.01 8.02 -2.72
C VAL A 78 19.98 9.52 -2.97
N VAL A 79 20.22 10.35 -1.95
CA VAL A 79 20.12 11.81 -2.06
C VAL A 79 20.94 12.38 -3.23
N GLU A 80 22.24 12.10 -3.25
CA GLU A 80 23.14 12.63 -4.30
C GLU A 80 22.78 12.09 -5.70
N ALA A 81 22.42 10.80 -5.79
CA ALA A 81 22.03 10.18 -7.06
C ALA A 81 20.68 10.73 -7.57
N TRP A 82 19.73 11.00 -6.68
CA TRP A 82 18.42 11.55 -7.03
C TRP A 82 18.55 12.98 -7.55
N GLU A 83 19.34 13.82 -6.87
CA GLU A 83 19.62 15.20 -7.31
C GLU A 83 20.27 15.21 -8.70
N ALA A 84 21.33 14.42 -8.88
CA ALA A 84 22.04 14.34 -10.15
C ALA A 84 21.17 13.75 -11.28
N PHE A 85 20.27 12.82 -10.99
CA PHE A 85 19.38 12.25 -11.99
C PHE A 85 18.37 13.28 -12.49
N LEU A 86 17.75 14.04 -11.58
CA LEU A 86 16.79 15.09 -11.94
C LEU A 86 17.45 16.28 -12.63
N ASP A 87 18.73 16.57 -12.35
CA ASP A 87 19.51 17.55 -13.11
C ASP A 87 19.69 17.15 -14.58
N ASN A 88 19.87 15.85 -14.87
CA ASN A 88 20.03 15.35 -16.23
C ASN A 88 18.70 15.14 -16.95
N TRP A 89 17.70 14.61 -16.24
CA TRP A 89 16.38 14.27 -16.77
C TRP A 89 15.30 14.82 -15.84
N PRO A 90 14.96 16.11 -15.95
CA PRO A 90 14.04 16.77 -15.01
C PRO A 90 12.57 16.38 -15.22
N THR A 91 12.22 15.77 -16.36
CA THR A 91 10.84 15.36 -16.67
C THR A 91 10.77 13.95 -17.26
N PRO A 92 9.60 13.29 -17.21
CA PRO A 92 9.40 12.02 -17.89
C PRO A 92 9.71 12.06 -19.38
N GLU A 93 9.41 13.17 -20.07
CA GLU A 93 9.70 13.36 -21.49
C GLU A 93 11.21 13.45 -21.73
N ALA A 94 11.94 14.21 -20.90
CA ALA A 94 13.40 14.31 -21.00
C ALA A 94 14.07 12.94 -20.79
N LEU A 95 13.57 12.14 -19.84
CA LEU A 95 14.05 10.78 -19.64
C LEU A 95 13.69 9.85 -20.82
N ALA A 96 12.51 10.01 -21.41
CA ALA A 96 12.06 9.21 -22.54
C ALA A 96 12.84 9.51 -23.83
N GLU A 97 13.32 10.75 -24.00
CA GLU A 97 14.17 11.18 -25.11
C GLU A 97 15.65 10.81 -24.92
N ALA A 98 16.06 10.46 -23.71
CA ALA A 98 17.43 10.13 -23.38
C ALA A 98 17.91 8.84 -24.07
N ASP A 99 19.19 8.81 -24.44
CA ASP A 99 19.82 7.57 -24.86
C ASP A 99 19.84 6.58 -23.69
N ARG A 100 19.33 5.37 -23.93
CA ARG A 100 19.31 4.31 -22.91
C ARG A 100 20.69 4.04 -22.29
N ALA A 101 21.75 4.20 -23.09
CA ALA A 101 23.12 3.99 -22.63
C ALA A 101 23.51 5.01 -21.54
N ASP A 102 23.05 6.25 -21.64
CA ASP A 102 23.34 7.30 -20.67
C ASP A 102 22.63 7.01 -19.34
N VAL A 103 21.36 6.61 -19.39
CA VAL A 103 20.57 6.26 -18.20
C VAL A 103 21.15 5.04 -17.48
N VAL A 104 21.56 4.01 -18.24
CA VAL A 104 22.21 2.81 -17.67
C VAL A 104 23.60 3.13 -17.12
N GLY A 105 24.35 4.00 -17.81
CA GLY A 105 25.66 4.46 -17.37
C GLY A 105 25.55 5.19 -16.02
N PHE A 106 24.62 6.14 -15.92
CA PHE A 106 24.33 6.86 -14.69
C PHE A 106 24.08 5.92 -13.50
N TRP A 107 23.29 4.87 -13.71
CA TRP A 107 22.95 3.89 -12.66
C TRP A 107 24.09 2.94 -12.27
N THR A 108 25.13 2.85 -13.10
CA THR A 108 26.31 2.04 -12.80
C THR A 108 27.33 2.82 -11.97
N ASP A 109 27.34 4.15 -12.13
CA ASP A 109 28.29 5.05 -11.49
C ASP A 109 27.85 5.49 -10.07
N HIS A 110 26.57 5.30 -9.73
CA HIS A 110 25.97 5.60 -8.41
C HIS A 110 25.61 4.33 -7.64
#